data_AF-A0A6M1ZNH7-F1
#
_entry.id   AF-A0A6M1ZNH7-F1
#
_cell.length_a   1.000
_cell.length_b   1.000
_cell.length_c   1.000
_cell.angle_alpha   90.00
_cell.angle_beta   90.00
_cell.angle_gamma   90.00
#
_symmetry.space_group_name_H-M   'P 1'
#
loop_
_entity.id
_entity.type
_entity.pdbx_description
1 polymer ?
#
loop_
_entity_poly.entity_id
_entity_poly.type
_entity_poly.pdbx_seq_one_letter_code
_entity_poly.pdbx_strand_id
1 'polypeptide(L)'
;MKTLIPSRKNKDTKVHHETCQILAIVSKLIFLNMNEKGSPKDGIVRWCEFVSLFLRKGIIVLLFCASPLLADISPNRPPQSNDTTGGSLSPVYSEANSTAISWLTLLDQGQYSATWSQGGSLLKDIVPQNQWVAAMQAIRKPLGNATTRKVSGSQATETLPGGTKGSFMIINYQTSFSNKPFVTEKITMMAWTHERWQVISYDLQTK
;
A
#
# COMPACT_ATOMS: atom_id res chain seq x y z
N MET A 1 34.56 31.02 34.24
CA MET A 1 34.25 29.61 33.89
C MET A 1 32.74 29.43 33.94
N LYS A 2 32.06 29.31 32.79
CA LYS A 2 30.61 29.01 32.72
C LYS A 2 30.44 27.58 32.18
N THR A 3 29.69 26.80 32.95
CA THR A 3 29.42 25.38 32.84
C THR A 3 28.47 25.06 31.69
N LEU A 4 28.75 23.97 30.97
CA LEU A 4 27.92 23.39 29.90
C LEU A 4 26.69 22.67 30.49
N ILE A 5 25.50 22.93 29.94
CA ILE A 5 24.29 22.10 30.13
C ILE A 5 23.95 21.48 28.77
N PRO A 6 23.84 20.14 28.63
CA PRO A 6 23.49 19.52 27.36
C PRO A 6 21.98 19.58 27.09
N SER A 7 21.62 19.94 25.85
CA SER A 7 20.25 20.04 25.33
C SER A 7 19.61 18.67 25.14
N ARG A 8 18.55 18.39 25.91
CA ARG A 8 17.72 17.18 25.84
C ARG A 8 16.45 17.47 25.04
N LYS A 9 16.50 17.41 23.70
CA LYS A 9 15.28 17.43 22.86
C LYS A 9 15.51 16.67 21.55
N ASN A 10 15.00 15.43 21.46
CA ASN A 10 14.52 14.80 20.21
C ASN A 10 13.99 13.36 20.43
N LYS A 11 12.97 13.17 21.28
CA LYS A 11 12.29 11.86 21.40
C LYS A 11 10.77 11.97 21.26
N ASP A 12 10.18 13.08 21.70
CA ASP A 12 8.71 13.19 21.80
C ASP A 12 7.99 13.49 20.47
N THR A 13 8.68 14.07 19.48
CA THR A 13 8.12 14.33 18.13
C THR A 13 8.02 13.06 17.29
N LYS A 14 8.91 12.09 17.51
CA LYS A 14 8.91 10.80 16.78
C LYS A 14 7.75 9.91 17.20
N VAL A 15 7.47 9.88 18.50
CA VAL A 15 6.37 9.07 19.08
C VAL A 15 4.99 9.60 18.66
N HIS A 16 4.83 10.93 18.54
CA HIS A 16 3.58 11.55 18.07
C HIS A 16 3.28 11.33 16.57
N HIS A 17 4.31 11.22 15.71
CA HIS A 17 4.12 10.92 14.28
C HIS A 17 3.81 9.43 14.05
N GLU A 18 4.45 8.55 14.82
CA GLU A 18 4.24 7.09 14.75
C GLU A 18 2.85 6.70 15.25
N THR A 19 2.32 7.37 16.29
CA THR A 19 0.98 7.11 16.82
C THR A 19 -0.14 7.48 15.85
N CYS A 20 -0.03 8.58 15.10
CA CYS A 20 -1.04 8.97 14.10
C CYS A 20 -1.10 8.00 12.90
N GLN A 21 0.04 7.46 12.47
CA GLN A 21 0.09 6.50 11.34
C GLN A 21 -0.48 5.13 11.73
N ILE A 22 -0.14 4.64 12.92
CA ILE A 22 -0.69 3.40 13.47
C ILE A 22 -2.20 3.55 13.68
N LEU A 23 -2.68 4.71 14.14
CA LEU A 23 -4.11 4.96 14.33
C LEU A 23 -4.88 4.97 13.00
N ALA A 24 -4.28 5.45 11.90
CA ALA A 24 -4.89 5.45 10.57
C ALA A 24 -4.98 4.04 9.96
N ILE A 25 -3.93 3.23 10.13
CA ILE A 25 -3.90 1.84 9.65
C ILE A 25 -4.85 0.97 10.47
N VAL A 26 -4.84 1.12 11.80
CA VAL A 26 -5.76 0.42 12.70
C VAL A 26 -7.20 0.86 12.43
N SER A 27 -7.47 2.14 12.15
CA SER A 27 -8.80 2.61 11.74
C SER A 27 -9.24 2.03 10.40
N LYS A 28 -8.35 1.90 9.41
CA LYS A 28 -8.68 1.33 8.10
C LYS A 28 -8.89 -0.19 8.18
N LEU A 29 -8.14 -0.88 9.04
CA LEU A 29 -8.34 -2.31 9.34
C LEU A 29 -9.63 -2.55 10.13
N ILE A 30 -9.95 -1.70 11.10
CA ILE A 30 -11.24 -1.77 11.83
C ILE A 30 -12.40 -1.49 10.88
N PHE A 31 -12.28 -0.52 9.98
CA PHE A 31 -13.31 -0.22 8.98
C PHE A 31 -13.54 -1.38 8.01
N LEU A 32 -12.48 -2.09 7.60
CA LEU A 32 -12.58 -3.30 6.79
C LEU A 32 -13.17 -4.49 7.58
N ASN A 33 -12.83 -4.63 8.86
CA ASN A 33 -13.36 -5.66 9.76
C ASN A 33 -14.83 -5.42 10.18
N MET A 34 -15.28 -4.16 10.19
CA MET A 34 -16.65 -3.78 10.52
C MET A 34 -17.67 -4.09 9.41
N ASN A 35 -17.22 -4.44 8.20
CA ASN A 35 -18.13 -4.80 7.10
C ASN A 35 -18.57 -6.28 7.14
N GLU A 36 -18.06 -7.07 8.10
CA GLU A 36 -18.36 -8.51 8.12
C GLU A 36 -19.52 -8.90 9.06
N LYS A 37 -19.96 -8.06 10.02
CA LYS A 37 -21.09 -8.41 10.91
C LYS A 37 -21.90 -7.20 11.41
N GLY A 38 -23.14 -7.06 10.94
CA GLY A 38 -24.20 -6.32 11.64
C GLY A 38 -24.93 -5.24 10.82
N SER A 39 -26.25 -5.17 11.03
CA SER A 39 -27.19 -4.25 10.36
C SER A 39 -26.79 -2.76 10.52
N PRO A 40 -27.03 -1.89 9.51
CA PRO A 40 -26.58 -0.48 9.50
C PRO A 40 -27.00 0.37 10.70
N LYS A 41 -28.04 -0.05 11.44
CA LYS A 41 -28.60 0.69 12.58
C LYS A 41 -27.75 0.55 13.85
N ASP A 42 -26.98 -0.53 13.98
CA ASP A 42 -26.18 -0.81 15.18
C ASP A 42 -24.79 -0.14 15.13
N GLY A 43 -24.31 0.20 13.92
CA GLY A 43 -23.04 0.89 13.72
C GLY A 43 -23.05 2.35 14.17
N ILE A 44 -24.19 3.03 14.03
CA ILE A 44 -24.35 4.45 14.40
C ILE A 44 -24.34 4.61 15.93
N VAL A 45 -24.97 3.68 16.66
CA VAL A 45 -25.00 3.70 18.14
C VAL A 45 -23.60 3.44 18.72
N ARG A 46 -22.82 2.53 18.11
CA ARG A 46 -21.43 2.26 18.53
C ARG A 46 -20.46 3.40 18.20
N TRP A 47 -20.76 4.20 17.17
CA TRP A 47 -19.95 5.36 16.79
C TRP A 47 -20.16 6.55 17.77
N CYS A 48 -21.39 6.78 18.23
CA CYS A 48 -21.69 7.80 19.24
C CYS A 48 -21.09 7.52 20.63
N GLU A 49 -21.01 6.24 21.04
CA GLU A 49 -20.32 5.82 22.26
C GLU A 49 -18.80 6.12 22.19
N PHE A 50 -18.18 5.91 21.02
CA PHE A 50 -16.76 6.17 20.80
C PHE A 50 -16.41 7.67 20.81
N VAL A 51 -17.25 8.52 20.19
CA VAL A 51 -17.06 9.98 20.22
C VAL A 51 -17.29 10.54 21.64
N SER A 52 -18.20 9.94 22.42
CA SER A 52 -18.45 10.33 23.81
C SER A 52 -17.29 10.00 24.76
N LEU A 53 -16.51 8.96 24.46
CA LEU A 53 -15.26 8.64 25.18
C LEU A 53 -14.14 9.66 24.93
N PHE A 54 -14.11 10.29 23.74
CA PHE A 54 -13.14 11.33 23.40
C PHE A 54 -13.51 12.73 23.94
N LEU A 55 -14.80 12.99 24.20
CA LEU A 55 -15.23 14.22 24.88
C LEU A 55 -15.08 14.16 26.42
N ARG A 56 -15.08 12.96 27.01
CA ARG A 56 -14.82 12.77 28.47
C ARG A 56 -13.34 12.77 28.83
N LYS A 57 -12.43 12.53 27.89
CA LYS A 57 -10.98 12.60 28.07
C LYS A 57 -10.43 13.81 27.32
N GLY A 58 -10.63 14.99 27.90
CA GLY A 58 -10.38 16.30 27.28
C GLY A 58 -9.05 16.45 26.54
N ILE A 59 -9.06 16.15 25.24
CA ILE A 59 -7.99 16.50 24.29
C ILE A 59 -8.64 17.38 23.23
N ILE A 60 -8.64 18.69 23.49
CA ILE A 60 -8.90 19.72 22.49
C ILE A 60 -7.55 20.04 21.86
N VAL A 61 -7.35 19.67 20.60
CA VAL A 61 -6.24 20.20 19.78
C VAL A 61 -6.83 20.80 18.52
N LEU A 62 -7.27 22.05 18.65
CA LEU A 62 -7.41 22.99 17.56
C LEU A 62 -6.10 23.77 17.47
N LEU A 63 -5.29 23.52 16.43
CA LEU A 63 -4.24 24.46 16.02
C LEU A 63 -4.22 24.58 14.49
N PHE A 64 -4.85 25.66 14.05
CA PHE A 64 -4.54 26.38 12.82
C PHE A 64 -3.02 26.62 12.72
N CYS A 65 -2.41 26.16 11.64
CA CYS A 65 -1.29 26.89 11.03
C CYS A 65 -1.66 27.12 9.58
N ALA A 66 -2.28 28.28 9.36
CA ALA A 66 -2.33 28.92 8.07
C ALA A 66 -0.91 29.43 7.70
N SER A 67 -0.69 29.49 6.39
CA SER A 67 0.31 30.28 5.65
C SER A 67 1.56 29.53 5.19
N PRO A 68 2.22 30.00 4.12
CA PRO A 68 1.66 30.48 2.86
C PRO A 68 2.29 29.76 1.65
N LEU A 69 1.62 29.90 0.51
CA LEU A 69 2.14 29.68 -0.82
C LEU A 69 3.43 30.52 -1.01
N LEU A 70 4.58 29.88 -1.17
CA LEU A 70 5.74 30.48 -1.85
C LEU A 70 6.29 29.44 -2.83
N ALA A 71 6.20 29.81 -4.10
CA ALA A 71 6.78 29.11 -5.21
C ALA A 71 8.30 29.14 -5.10
N ASP A 72 8.93 27.97 -5.03
CA ASP A 72 10.35 27.83 -5.31
C ASP A 72 10.51 27.58 -6.82
N ILE A 73 10.54 28.68 -7.60
CA ILE A 73 11.07 28.65 -8.97
C ILE A 73 12.53 29.03 -8.85
N SER A 74 13.38 28.04 -8.55
CA SER A 74 14.82 28.18 -8.68
C SER A 74 15.23 27.86 -10.14
N PRO A 75 15.82 28.81 -10.89
CA PRO A 75 16.14 28.63 -12.32
C PRO A 75 17.36 27.71 -12.57
N ASN A 76 17.91 27.04 -11.56
CA ASN A 76 19.08 26.17 -11.68
C ASN A 76 18.96 24.87 -10.86
N ARG A 77 17.78 24.24 -10.86
CA ARG A 77 17.69 22.83 -10.45
C ARG A 77 18.46 21.97 -11.49
N PRO A 78 19.55 21.27 -11.11
CA PRO A 78 20.14 20.27 -12.00
C PRO A 78 19.04 19.24 -12.32
N PRO A 79 18.95 18.75 -13.56
CA PRO A 79 17.82 17.94 -14.00
C PRO A 79 17.60 16.80 -13.02
N GLN A 80 16.49 16.85 -12.29
CA GLN A 80 15.96 15.65 -11.65
C GLN A 80 15.62 14.72 -12.80
N SER A 81 16.29 13.58 -12.85
CA SER A 81 16.12 12.53 -13.85
C SER A 81 14.69 11.98 -13.79
N ASN A 82 13.78 12.74 -14.39
CA ASN A 82 12.55 12.27 -14.97
C ASN A 82 12.94 11.45 -16.18
N ASP A 83 13.22 10.17 -15.95
CA ASP A 83 13.37 9.20 -17.02
C ASP A 83 12.00 8.95 -17.67
N THR A 84 11.61 9.89 -18.52
CA THR A 84 10.71 9.65 -19.65
C THR A 84 11.54 9.01 -20.75
N THR A 85 11.77 7.70 -20.65
CA THR A 85 12.18 6.88 -21.80
C THR A 85 11.21 5.71 -21.93
N GLY A 86 10.13 5.95 -22.68
CA GLY A 86 9.48 4.84 -23.37
C GLY A 86 10.48 4.28 -24.38
N GLY A 87 10.91 3.03 -24.20
CA GLY A 87 11.61 2.28 -25.26
C GLY A 87 12.86 1.47 -24.89
N SER A 88 13.24 1.34 -23.62
CA SER A 88 14.20 0.30 -23.21
C SER A 88 13.78 -0.28 -21.86
N LEU A 89 13.15 -1.45 -21.90
CA LEU A 89 12.80 -2.19 -20.69
C LEU A 89 14.12 -2.61 -20.01
N SER A 90 14.45 -2.00 -18.87
CA SER A 90 15.65 -2.38 -18.13
C SER A 90 15.60 -3.88 -17.78
N PRO A 91 16.74 -4.59 -17.74
CA PRO A 91 16.76 -6.01 -17.37
C PRO A 91 16.03 -6.29 -16.04
N VAL A 92 16.18 -5.35 -15.09
CA VAL A 92 15.52 -5.35 -13.79
C VAL A 92 13.99 -5.36 -13.91
N TYR A 93 13.43 -4.52 -14.77
CA TYR A 93 11.98 -4.53 -15.03
C TYR A 93 11.54 -5.84 -15.68
N SER A 94 12.31 -6.36 -16.65
CA SER A 94 11.96 -7.58 -17.37
C SER A 94 11.80 -8.78 -16.42
N GLU A 95 12.75 -8.95 -15.50
CA GLU A 95 12.71 -10.02 -14.48
C GLU A 95 11.53 -9.86 -13.52
N ALA A 96 11.30 -8.63 -13.03
CA ALA A 96 10.19 -8.34 -12.14
C ALA A 96 8.83 -8.61 -12.82
N ASN A 97 8.66 -8.17 -14.07
CA ASN A 97 7.44 -8.39 -14.84
C ASN A 97 7.21 -9.89 -15.14
N SER A 98 8.27 -10.63 -15.47
CA SER A 98 8.19 -12.10 -15.65
C SER A 98 7.71 -12.81 -14.38
N THR A 99 8.26 -12.40 -13.24
CA THR A 99 7.85 -12.90 -11.92
C THR A 99 6.38 -12.58 -11.63
N ALA A 100 5.96 -11.34 -11.86
CA ALA A 100 4.58 -10.90 -11.67
C ALA A 100 3.59 -11.69 -12.56
N ILE A 101 3.93 -11.91 -13.83
CA ILE A 101 3.10 -12.69 -14.76
C ILE A 101 2.98 -14.16 -14.32
N SER A 102 4.08 -14.76 -13.87
CA SER A 102 4.08 -16.13 -13.37
C SER A 102 3.19 -16.26 -12.14
N TRP A 103 3.28 -15.31 -11.22
CA TRP A 103 2.44 -15.25 -10.02
C TRP A 103 0.95 -15.00 -10.36
N LEU A 104 0.65 -14.10 -11.29
CA LEU A 104 -0.71 -13.85 -11.79
C LEU A 104 -1.32 -15.07 -12.48
N THR A 105 -0.52 -15.88 -13.15
CA THR A 105 -0.98 -17.12 -13.79
C THR A 105 -1.53 -18.09 -12.74
N LEU A 106 -0.91 -18.18 -11.56
CA LEU A 106 -1.42 -18.99 -10.45
C LEU A 106 -2.73 -18.42 -9.89
N LEU A 107 -2.85 -17.08 -9.79
CA LEU A 107 -4.11 -16.43 -9.42
C LEU A 107 -5.22 -16.75 -10.42
N ASP A 108 -4.91 -16.69 -11.72
CA ASP A 108 -5.88 -16.97 -12.79
C ASP A 108 -6.34 -18.44 -12.78
N GLN A 109 -5.46 -19.36 -12.37
CA GLN A 109 -5.77 -20.78 -12.17
C GLN A 109 -6.52 -21.05 -10.85
N GLY A 110 -6.80 -20.03 -10.04
CA GLY A 110 -7.47 -20.19 -8.74
C GLY A 110 -6.57 -20.78 -7.64
N GLN A 111 -5.27 -20.88 -7.87
CA GLN A 111 -4.29 -21.45 -6.93
C GLN A 111 -3.88 -20.43 -5.86
N TYR A 112 -4.85 -19.90 -5.10
CA TYR A 112 -4.63 -18.80 -4.16
C TYR A 112 -3.70 -19.14 -3.00
N SER A 113 -3.67 -20.41 -2.56
CA SER A 113 -2.74 -20.86 -1.52
C SER A 113 -1.29 -20.84 -2.02
N ALA A 114 -1.06 -21.16 -3.30
CA ALA A 114 0.25 -21.11 -3.94
C ALA A 114 0.73 -19.67 -4.13
N THR A 115 -0.16 -18.74 -4.49
CA THR A 115 0.20 -17.32 -4.64
C THR A 115 0.64 -16.70 -3.31
N TRP A 116 -0.01 -17.07 -2.20
CA TRP A 116 0.45 -16.71 -0.87
C TRP A 116 1.82 -17.31 -0.55
N SER A 117 2.00 -18.61 -0.83
CA SER A 117 3.27 -19.31 -0.56
C SER A 117 4.45 -18.71 -1.32
N GLN A 118 4.23 -18.28 -2.57
CA GLN A 118 5.23 -17.63 -3.42
C GLN A 118 5.41 -16.14 -3.14
N GLY A 119 4.53 -15.54 -2.35
CA GLY A 119 4.69 -14.16 -1.89
C GLY A 119 5.94 -13.97 -1.03
N GLY A 120 6.33 -12.71 -0.86
CA GLY A 120 7.40 -12.33 0.07
C GLY A 120 6.98 -12.44 1.53
N SER A 121 7.94 -12.36 2.44
CA SER A 121 7.68 -12.40 3.89
C SER A 121 6.69 -11.33 4.32
N LEU A 122 6.81 -10.10 3.80
CA LEU A 122 5.90 -8.99 4.13
C LEU A 122 4.43 -9.33 3.87
N LEU A 123 4.10 -10.05 2.80
CA LEU A 123 2.72 -10.47 2.55
C LEU A 123 2.23 -11.44 3.64
N LYS A 124 3.08 -12.41 4.00
CA LYS A 124 2.77 -13.49 4.93
C LYS A 124 2.69 -12.99 6.38
N ASP A 125 3.49 -11.97 6.71
CA ASP A 125 3.50 -11.33 8.02
C ASP A 125 2.23 -10.51 8.26
N ILE A 126 1.65 -9.95 7.20
CA ILE A 126 0.46 -9.09 7.28
C ILE A 126 -0.83 -9.90 7.14
N VAL A 127 -0.87 -10.89 6.25
CA VAL A 127 -2.09 -11.66 5.92
C VAL A 127 -1.84 -13.15 6.11
N PRO A 128 -2.52 -13.82 7.06
CA PRO A 128 -2.53 -15.28 7.16
C PRO A 128 -3.06 -15.95 5.89
N GLN A 129 -2.52 -17.12 5.53
CA GLN A 129 -2.86 -17.80 4.28
C GLN A 129 -4.37 -18.04 4.09
N ASN A 130 -5.07 -18.46 5.14
CA ASN A 130 -6.51 -18.71 5.07
C ASN A 130 -7.31 -17.43 4.76
N GLN A 131 -6.92 -16.30 5.35
CA GLN A 131 -7.52 -14.99 5.07
C GLN A 131 -7.22 -14.52 3.66
N TRP A 132 -5.99 -14.74 3.17
CA TRP A 132 -5.61 -14.44 1.80
C TRP A 132 -6.47 -15.22 0.79
N VAL A 133 -6.61 -16.54 1.00
CA VAL A 133 -7.43 -17.41 0.13
C VAL A 133 -8.88 -16.95 0.13
N ALA A 134 -9.46 -16.68 1.30
CA ALA A 134 -10.82 -16.18 1.41
C ALA A 134 -11.01 -14.83 0.70
N ALA A 135 -10.07 -13.89 0.87
CA ALA A 135 -10.10 -12.60 0.20
C ALA A 135 -10.03 -12.76 -1.33
N MET A 136 -9.12 -13.57 -1.86
CA MET A 136 -9.03 -13.82 -3.30
C MET A 136 -10.29 -14.49 -3.85
N GLN A 137 -10.90 -15.43 -3.12
CA GLN A 137 -12.19 -16.00 -3.49
C GLN A 137 -13.30 -14.94 -3.55
N ALA A 138 -13.30 -13.98 -2.63
CA ALA A 138 -14.30 -12.92 -2.59
C ALA A 138 -14.11 -11.88 -3.71
N ILE A 139 -12.88 -11.46 -4.01
CA ILE A 139 -12.62 -10.35 -4.93
C ILE A 139 -12.29 -10.79 -6.36
N ARG A 140 -11.58 -11.92 -6.54
CA ARG A 140 -11.05 -12.35 -7.85
C ARG A 140 -12.03 -13.27 -8.57
N LYS A 141 -12.65 -14.21 -7.85
CA LYS A 141 -13.58 -15.20 -8.42
C LYS A 141 -14.77 -14.57 -9.16
N PRO A 142 -15.45 -13.51 -8.65
CA PRO A 142 -16.60 -12.93 -9.34
C PRO A 142 -16.25 -12.24 -10.67
N LEU A 143 -14.99 -11.83 -10.86
CA LEU A 143 -14.53 -11.18 -12.09
C LEU A 143 -14.49 -12.17 -13.28
N GLY A 144 -14.33 -13.46 -12.99
CA GLY A 144 -14.17 -14.50 -14.00
C GLY A 144 -12.78 -14.53 -14.63
N ASN A 145 -12.68 -15.15 -15.81
CA ASN A 145 -11.40 -15.42 -16.47
C ASN A 145 -10.75 -14.14 -16.99
N ALA A 146 -9.43 -14.02 -16.83
CA ALA A 146 -8.68 -12.93 -17.46
C ALA A 146 -8.62 -13.16 -18.97
N THR A 147 -9.20 -12.26 -19.77
CA THR A 147 -9.21 -12.38 -21.24
C THR A 147 -8.07 -11.59 -21.87
N THR A 148 -7.74 -10.44 -21.30
CA THR A 148 -6.59 -9.63 -21.73
C THR A 148 -5.92 -9.02 -20.51
N ARG A 149 -4.60 -8.92 -20.54
CA ARG A 149 -3.80 -8.26 -19.52
C ARG A 149 -2.67 -7.50 -20.21
N LYS A 150 -2.60 -6.19 -20.00
CA LYS A 150 -1.57 -5.32 -20.58
C LYS A 150 -0.95 -4.45 -19.50
N VAL A 151 0.36 -4.29 -19.52
CA VAL A 151 1.03 -3.35 -18.62
C VAL A 151 0.56 -1.93 -18.95
N SER A 152 0.05 -1.21 -17.95
CA SER A 152 -0.37 0.19 -18.06
C SER A 152 0.62 1.16 -17.44
N GLY A 153 1.54 0.68 -16.60
CA GLY A 153 2.65 1.47 -16.07
C GLY A 153 3.51 0.67 -15.10
N SER A 154 4.73 1.13 -14.88
CA SER A 154 5.65 0.53 -13.92
C SER A 154 6.53 1.59 -13.27
N GLN A 155 6.92 1.35 -12.03
CA GLN A 155 7.77 2.26 -11.26
C GLN A 155 8.69 1.49 -10.33
N ALA A 156 9.99 1.73 -10.45
CA ALA A 156 10.97 1.34 -9.43
C ALA A 156 11.01 2.42 -8.33
N THR A 157 11.10 2.01 -7.07
CA THR A 157 11.29 2.93 -5.94
C THR A 157 12.11 2.26 -4.85
N GLU A 158 12.88 3.05 -4.10
CA GLU A 158 13.66 2.57 -2.95
C GLU A 158 12.91 2.72 -1.63
N THR A 159 11.73 3.36 -1.66
CA THR A 159 10.94 3.65 -0.47
C THR A 159 9.46 3.60 -0.80
N LEU A 160 8.71 2.90 0.04
CA LEU A 160 7.25 2.91 0.00
C LEU A 160 6.67 3.97 0.96
N PRO A 161 5.44 4.45 0.72
CA PRO A 161 4.72 5.26 1.69
C PRO A 161 4.71 4.59 3.07
N GLY A 162 5.09 5.32 4.12
CA GLY A 162 5.31 4.77 5.46
C GLY A 162 6.79 4.53 5.82
N GLY A 163 7.72 4.79 4.90
CA GLY A 163 9.16 4.82 5.18
C GLY A 163 9.87 3.48 5.11
N THR A 164 9.20 2.43 4.65
CA THR A 164 9.81 1.11 4.40
C THR A 164 10.81 1.23 3.27
N LYS A 165 12.08 0.96 3.57
CA LYS A 165 13.19 0.99 2.61
C LYS A 165 13.42 -0.38 1.99
N GLY A 166 13.81 -0.41 0.73
CA GLY A 166 14.10 -1.62 -0.03
C GLY A 166 13.99 -1.35 -1.52
N SER A 167 14.48 -2.26 -2.36
CA SER A 167 14.30 -2.15 -3.81
C SER A 167 12.92 -2.68 -4.19
N PHE A 168 12.02 -1.78 -4.59
CA PHE A 168 10.65 -2.12 -4.95
C PHE A 168 10.39 -1.91 -6.43
N MET A 169 9.52 -2.76 -6.98
CA MET A 169 8.95 -2.60 -8.30
C MET A 169 7.42 -2.62 -8.18
N ILE A 170 6.77 -1.57 -8.67
CA ILE A 170 5.32 -1.48 -8.77
C ILE A 170 4.95 -1.62 -10.24
N ILE A 171 4.06 -2.56 -10.56
CA ILE A 171 3.56 -2.77 -11.92
C ILE A 171 2.03 -2.68 -11.89
N ASN A 172 1.48 -1.85 -12.75
CA ASN A 172 0.06 -1.76 -13.00
C ASN A 172 -0.27 -2.48 -14.31
N TYR A 173 -1.31 -3.30 -14.27
CA TYR A 173 -1.89 -3.94 -15.44
C TYR A 173 -3.30 -3.42 -15.65
N GLN A 174 -3.64 -3.13 -16.90
CA GLN A 174 -5.02 -3.03 -17.33
C GLN A 174 -5.48 -4.41 -17.78
N THR A 175 -6.44 -4.97 -17.06
CA THR A 175 -6.97 -6.30 -17.28
C THR A 175 -8.46 -6.24 -17.59
N SER A 176 -8.87 -7.00 -18.59
CA SER A 176 -10.28 -7.29 -18.82
C SER A 176 -10.55 -8.71 -18.38
N PHE A 177 -11.54 -8.87 -17.50
CA PHE A 177 -12.07 -10.16 -17.12
C PHE A 177 -13.39 -10.40 -17.83
N SER A 178 -13.81 -11.67 -17.92
CA SER A 178 -15.05 -12.06 -18.59
C SER A 178 -16.29 -11.34 -18.04
N ASN A 179 -16.33 -11.07 -16.73
CA ASN A 179 -17.49 -10.46 -16.07
C ASN A 179 -17.28 -8.97 -15.75
N LYS A 180 -16.05 -8.47 -15.85
CA LYS A 180 -15.71 -7.09 -15.53
C LYS A 180 -14.54 -6.61 -16.40
N PRO A 181 -14.79 -5.77 -17.42
CA PRO A 181 -13.73 -5.14 -18.19
C PRO A 181 -13.11 -3.97 -17.41
N PHE A 182 -11.95 -3.50 -17.86
CA PHE A 182 -11.28 -2.28 -17.36
C PHE A 182 -10.91 -2.31 -15.86
N VAL A 183 -10.46 -3.45 -15.35
CA VAL A 183 -9.93 -3.56 -13.99
C VAL A 183 -8.43 -3.25 -13.99
N THR A 184 -7.98 -2.44 -13.04
CA THR A 184 -6.57 -2.18 -12.81
C THR A 184 -6.05 -3.12 -11.74
N GLU A 185 -5.11 -3.98 -12.10
CA GLU A 185 -4.36 -4.82 -11.16
C GLU A 185 -3.04 -4.13 -10.83
N LYS A 186 -2.77 -3.86 -9.56
CA LYS A 186 -1.49 -3.30 -9.10
C LYS A 186 -0.74 -4.35 -8.30
N ILE A 187 0.47 -4.68 -8.75
CA ILE A 187 1.39 -5.58 -8.06
C ILE A 187 2.54 -4.75 -7.52
N THR A 188 2.85 -4.94 -6.24
CA THR A 188 4.08 -4.42 -5.63
C THR A 188 4.97 -5.58 -5.24
N MET A 189 6.21 -5.53 -5.72
CA MET A 189 7.24 -6.51 -5.45
C MET A 189 8.40 -5.87 -4.74
N MET A 190 9.08 -6.68 -3.94
CA MET A 190 10.34 -6.33 -3.31
C MET A 190 11.41 -7.29 -3.83
N ALA A 191 12.61 -6.77 -4.12
CA ALA A 191 13.75 -7.60 -4.41
C ALA A 191 14.19 -8.32 -3.12
N TRP A 192 14.19 -9.63 -3.16
CA TRP A 192 14.76 -10.49 -2.12
C TRP A 192 16.23 -10.79 -2.45
N THR A 193 16.98 -11.32 -1.48
CA THR A 193 18.41 -11.68 -1.63
C THR A 193 18.69 -12.34 -2.99
N HIS A 194 19.75 -11.89 -3.68
CA HIS A 194 20.08 -12.30 -5.06
C HIS A 194 19.09 -11.84 -6.15
N GLU A 195 18.52 -10.64 -6.01
CA GLU A 195 17.69 -9.95 -7.04
C GLU A 195 16.38 -10.65 -7.43
N ARG A 196 16.00 -11.71 -6.72
CA ARG A 196 14.73 -12.40 -6.97
C ARG A 196 13.57 -11.55 -6.48
N TRP A 197 12.65 -11.20 -7.38
CA TRP A 197 11.46 -10.46 -7.03
C TRP A 197 10.45 -11.33 -6.27
N GLN A 198 9.83 -10.77 -5.24
CA GLN A 198 8.75 -11.41 -4.50
C GLN A 198 7.56 -10.46 -4.41
N VAL A 199 6.35 -10.97 -4.67
CA VAL A 199 5.12 -10.19 -4.54
C VAL A 199 4.82 -9.97 -3.07
N ILE A 200 4.74 -8.70 -2.67
CA ILE A 200 4.43 -8.30 -1.30
C ILE A 200 3.04 -7.66 -1.16
N SER A 201 2.46 -7.18 -2.27
CA SER A 201 1.10 -6.67 -2.30
C SER A 201 0.45 -6.87 -3.67
N TYR A 202 -0.85 -7.06 -3.67
CA TYR A 202 -1.72 -7.13 -4.84
C TYR A 202 -3.03 -6.38 -4.53
N ASP A 203 -3.34 -5.39 -5.36
CA ASP A 203 -4.54 -4.59 -5.24
C ASP A 203 -5.34 -4.65 -6.55
N LEU A 204 -6.66 -4.82 -6.41
CA LEU A 204 -7.61 -4.70 -7.52
C LEU A 204 -8.38 -3.39 -7.40
N GLN A 205 -8.38 -2.60 -8.47
CA GLN A 205 -9.15 -1.36 -8.56
C GLN A 205 -10.10 -1.46 -9.75
N THR A 206 -11.40 -1.35 -9.47
CA THR A 206 -12.42 -1.21 -10.50
C THR A 206 -12.78 0.25 -10.64
N LYS A 207 -12.91 0.74 -11.87
CA LYS A 207 -13.58 2.02 -12.14
C LYS A 207 -15.09 1.94 -11.87
#